data_AF-A0A9X1DD05-F1
#
_entry.id   AF-A0A9X1DD05-F1
#
_cell.length_a   1.000
_cell.length_b   1.000
_cell.length_c   1.000
_cell.angle_alpha   90.00
_cell.angle_beta   90.00
_cell.angle_gamma   90.00
#
_symmetry.space_group_name_H-M   'P 1'
#
loop_
_entity.id
_entity.type
_entity.pdbx_description
1 polymer ?
#
loop_
_entity_poly.entity_id
_entity_poly.type
_entity_poly.pdbx_seq_one_letter_code
_entity_poly.pdbx_strand_id
1 'polypeptide(L)'
;MRPALPAIRLIALGENDFEPGPASDERAEGLRALDFAVARYGCASFSLAGAALGWTDGYVEHGCGLWDIAAGVVICREAGLCVTASEIAPGRWSIDARR
;
A
#
# COMPACT_ATOMS: atom_id res chain seq x y z
N MET A 1 -1.90 -12.93 -30.58
CA MET A 1 -0.82 -12.51 -29.65
C MET A 1 -1.20 -11.13 -29.13
N ARG A 2 -1.50 -11.00 -27.83
CA ARG A 2 -1.83 -9.71 -27.22
C ARG A 2 -0.54 -8.88 -27.19
N PRO A 3 -0.53 -7.60 -27.62
CA PRO A 3 0.68 -6.79 -27.56
C PRO A 3 1.19 -6.73 -26.12
N ALA A 4 2.51 -6.65 -25.95
CA ALA A 4 3.10 -6.38 -24.65
C ALA A 4 2.57 -5.01 -24.18
N LEU A 5 1.71 -5.03 -23.17
CA LEU A 5 1.25 -3.82 -22.53
C LEU A 5 2.45 -3.20 -21.79
N PRO A 6 2.58 -1.86 -21.75
CA PRO A 6 3.55 -1.25 -20.86
C PRO A 6 3.35 -1.80 -19.45
N ALA A 7 4.45 -2.01 -18.72
CA ALA A 7 4.39 -2.48 -17.34
C ALA A 7 3.64 -1.42 -16.50
N ILE A 8 2.36 -1.65 -16.25
CA ILE A 8 1.55 -0.78 -15.40
C ILE A 8 2.12 -0.90 -14.00
N ARG A 9 2.54 0.23 -13.42
CA ARG A 9 2.89 0.29 -12.01
C ARG A 9 1.61 0.36 -11.19
N LEU A 10 1.21 -0.73 -10.57
CA LEU A 10 0.00 -0.84 -9.77
C LEU A 10 0.33 -0.75 -8.29
N ILE A 11 -0.23 0.21 -7.58
CA ILE A 11 -0.08 0.33 -6.13
C ILE A 11 -1.42 0.19 -5.42
N ALA A 12 -1.43 -0.54 -4.31
CA ALA A 12 -2.57 -0.59 -3.41
C ALA A 12 -2.54 0.61 -2.44
N LEU A 13 -3.66 1.32 -2.32
CA LEU A 13 -3.87 2.39 -1.35
C LEU A 13 -4.97 1.96 -0.38
N GLY A 14 -4.65 2.02 0.90
CA GLY A 14 -5.56 1.72 2.00
C GLY A 14 -6.55 2.83 2.33
N GLU A 15 -7.63 2.45 3.00
CA GLU A 15 -8.67 3.34 3.52
C GLU A 15 -9.07 2.87 4.91
N ASN A 16 -9.32 3.82 5.82
CA ASN A 16 -9.67 3.54 7.20
C ASN A 16 -10.50 4.68 7.80
N ASP A 17 -10.85 4.54 9.07
CA ASP A 17 -11.64 5.49 9.87
C ASP A 17 -10.81 6.62 10.50
N PHE A 18 -9.48 6.59 10.34
CA PHE A 18 -8.56 7.56 10.92
C PHE A 18 -8.23 8.69 9.94
N GLU A 19 -7.88 8.35 8.69
CA GLU A 19 -7.58 9.33 7.66
C GLU A 19 -8.86 9.79 6.94
N PRO A 20 -9.14 11.09 6.87
CA PRO A 20 -10.28 11.60 6.11
C PRO A 20 -10.15 11.30 4.61
N GLY A 21 -11.27 11.01 3.95
CA GLY A 21 -11.34 10.75 2.51
C GLY A 21 -10.56 11.75 1.63
N PRO A 22 -10.72 13.08 1.80
CA PRO A 22 -9.96 14.06 1.02
C PRO A 22 -8.43 13.93 1.14
N ALA A 23 -7.91 13.57 2.31
CA ALA A 23 -6.47 13.36 2.51
C ALA A 23 -6.01 12.05 1.86
N SER A 24 -6.84 10.99 1.93
CA SER A 24 -6.59 9.74 1.20
C SER A 24 -6.59 9.96 -0.31
N ASP A 25 -7.50 10.79 -0.82
CA ASP A 25 -7.59 11.14 -2.25
C ASP A 25 -6.40 11.99 -2.70
N GLU A 26 -5.93 12.93 -1.89
CA GLU A 26 -4.70 13.68 -2.16
C GLU A 26 -3.50 12.73 -2.30
N ARG A 27 -3.39 11.70 -1.45
CA ARG A 27 -2.36 10.68 -1.58
C ARG A 27 -2.52 9.85 -2.85
N ALA A 28 -3.75 9.51 -3.23
CA ALA A 28 -4.01 8.83 -4.48
C ALA A 28 -3.54 9.67 -5.68
N GLU A 29 -3.82 10.98 -5.68
CA GLU A 29 -3.32 11.89 -6.71
C GLU A 29 -1.80 12.01 -6.72
N GLY A 30 -1.16 12.06 -5.55
CA GLY A 30 0.31 12.04 -5.45
C GLY A 30 0.93 10.77 -6.05
N LEU A 31 0.30 9.60 -5.84
CA LEU A 31 0.74 8.34 -6.46
C LEU A 31 0.52 8.33 -7.97
N ARG A 32 -0.62 8.85 -8.44
CA ARG A 32 -0.91 8.98 -9.88
C ARG A 32 0.08 9.91 -10.58
N ALA A 33 0.48 11.00 -9.92
CA ALA A 33 1.52 11.91 -10.42
C ALA A 33 2.90 11.25 -10.53
N LEU A 34 3.12 10.12 -9.85
CA LEU A 34 4.32 9.27 -9.94
C LEU A 34 4.12 8.06 -10.89
N ASP A 35 3.15 8.16 -11.81
CA ASP A 35 2.79 7.14 -12.81
C ASP A 35 2.31 5.79 -12.22
N PHE A 36 1.77 5.79 -10.99
CA PHE A 36 1.07 4.62 -10.47
C PHE A 36 -0.41 4.60 -10.87
N ALA A 37 -0.89 3.44 -11.32
CA ALA A 37 -2.29 3.08 -11.20
C ALA A 37 -2.59 2.76 -9.73
N VAL A 38 -3.62 3.40 -9.16
CA VAL A 38 -4.00 3.22 -7.75
C VAL A 38 -5.22 2.33 -7.64
N ALA A 39 -5.12 1.27 -6.83
CA ALA A 39 -6.22 0.37 -6.48
C ALA A 39 -6.53 0.43 -4.98
N ARG A 40 -7.82 0.42 -4.62
CA ARG A 40 -8.30 0.38 -3.23
C ARG A 40 -8.96 -0.97 -2.98
N TYR A 41 -8.24 -1.90 -2.35
CA TYR A 41 -8.72 -3.28 -2.12
C TYR A 41 -9.52 -3.45 -0.82
N GLY A 42 -9.54 -2.46 0.06
CA GLY A 42 -10.28 -2.51 1.33
C GLY A 42 -9.75 -3.52 2.36
N CYS A 43 -8.55 -4.06 2.16
CA CYS A 43 -7.90 -4.97 3.12
C CYS A 43 -6.38 -4.82 3.08
N ALA A 44 -5.80 -4.37 4.19
CA ALA A 44 -4.37 -4.18 4.35
C ALA A 44 -3.56 -5.47 4.13
N SER A 45 -3.95 -6.54 4.82
CA SER A 45 -3.21 -7.80 4.78
C SER A 45 -3.24 -8.45 3.39
N PHE A 46 -4.36 -8.37 2.67
CA PHE A 46 -4.46 -8.81 1.27
C PHE A 46 -3.55 -7.97 0.36
N SER A 47 -3.56 -6.64 0.55
CA SER A 47 -2.74 -5.72 -0.25
C SER A 47 -1.24 -5.95 -0.03
N LEU A 48 -0.81 -6.18 1.21
CA LEU A 48 0.56 -6.52 1.58
C LEU A 48 0.99 -7.88 1.02
N ALA A 49 0.12 -8.89 1.07
CA ALA A 49 0.39 -10.19 0.45
C ALA A 49 0.54 -10.07 -1.08
N GLY A 50 -0.34 -9.29 -1.73
CA GLY A 50 -0.24 -8.98 -3.16
C GLY A 50 1.07 -8.27 -3.52
N ALA A 51 1.48 -7.30 -2.70
CA ALA A 51 2.76 -6.60 -2.85
C ALA A 51 3.96 -7.56 -2.74
N ALA A 52 3.97 -8.41 -1.71
CA ALA A 52 5.02 -9.41 -1.51
C ALA A 52 5.12 -10.40 -2.69
N LEU A 53 3.97 -10.87 -3.20
CA LEU A 53 3.90 -11.78 -4.36
C LEU A 53 4.22 -11.10 -5.70
N GLY A 54 4.29 -9.76 -5.75
CA GLY A 54 4.52 -9.01 -7.00
C GLY A 54 3.29 -8.83 -7.86
N TRP A 55 2.09 -8.99 -7.29
CA TRP A 55 0.84 -8.65 -7.98
C TRP A 55 0.61 -7.14 -8.04
N THR A 56 1.16 -6.42 -7.06
CA THR A 56 1.25 -4.96 -7.03
C THR A 56 2.70 -4.56 -6.77
N ASP A 57 3.05 -3.34 -7.15
CA ASP A 57 4.33 -2.70 -6.85
C ASP A 57 4.46 -2.27 -5.39
N GLY A 58 3.36 -2.34 -4.64
CA GLY A 58 3.37 -2.11 -3.20
C GLY A 58 2.01 -1.81 -2.61
N TYR A 59 2.05 -1.40 -1.35
CA TYR A 59 0.90 -0.95 -0.57
C TYR A 59 1.29 0.20 0.36
N VAL A 60 0.42 1.20 0.44
CA VAL A 60 0.54 2.33 1.36
C VAL A 60 -0.79 2.55 2.09
N GLU A 61 -0.72 2.88 3.37
CA GLU A 61 -1.90 3.29 4.15
C GLU A 61 -1.47 4.19 5.32
N HIS A 62 -2.31 5.17 5.67
CA HIS A 62 -2.11 6.09 6.77
C HIS A 62 -3.25 5.93 7.79
N GLY A 63 -2.97 5.39 8.98
CA GLY A 63 -3.97 5.25 10.05
C GLY A 63 -4.56 3.85 10.27
N CYS A 64 -3.96 2.80 9.71
CA CYS A 64 -4.33 1.41 9.95
C CYS A 64 -4.03 0.96 11.40
N GLY A 65 -4.61 -0.16 11.84
CA GLY A 65 -4.22 -0.79 13.10
C GLY A 65 -2.91 -1.58 12.96
N LEU A 66 -2.16 -1.73 14.04
CA LEU A 66 -0.91 -2.51 14.02
C LEU A 66 -1.14 -3.96 13.57
N TRP A 67 -2.24 -4.57 14.01
CA TRP A 67 -2.62 -5.94 13.66
C TRP A 67 -2.88 -6.14 12.17
N ASP A 68 -3.30 -5.09 11.46
CA ASP A 68 -3.60 -5.17 10.02
C ASP A 68 -2.32 -5.34 9.17
N ILE A 69 -1.19 -4.84 9.69
CA ILE A 69 0.07 -4.74 8.95
C ILE A 69 1.22 -5.56 9.54
N ALA A 70 1.17 -5.97 10.82
CA ALA A 70 2.30 -6.55 11.53
C ALA A 70 2.93 -7.77 10.81
N ALA A 71 2.09 -8.72 10.38
CA ALA A 71 2.57 -9.88 9.63
C ALA A 71 3.08 -9.48 8.24
N GLY A 72 2.38 -8.57 7.56
CA GLY A 72 2.76 -8.10 6.23
C GLY A 72 4.10 -7.37 6.21
N VAL A 73 4.44 -6.61 7.25
CA VAL A 73 5.75 -5.94 7.38
C VAL A 73 6.90 -6.95 7.28
N VAL A 74 6.80 -8.08 8.00
CA VAL A 74 7.83 -9.13 7.97
C VAL A 74 7.88 -9.78 6.59
N ILE A 75 6.72 -10.21 6.06
CA ILE A 75 6.61 -10.89 4.77
C ILE A 75 7.16 -10.02 3.63
N CYS A 76 6.79 -8.73 3.58
CA CYS A 76 7.24 -7.81 2.54
C CYS A 76 8.75 -7.57 2.61
N ARG A 77 9.34 -7.48 3.80
CA ARG A 77 10.80 -7.34 3.96
C ARG A 77 11.54 -8.58 3.44
N GLU A 78 11.07 -9.78 3.78
CA GLU A 78 11.65 -11.04 3.27
C GLU A 78 11.47 -11.18 1.74
N ALA A 79 10.40 -10.62 1.19
CA ALA A 79 10.17 -10.55 -0.25
C ALA A 79 10.99 -9.44 -0.95
N GLY A 80 11.84 -8.71 -0.22
CA GLY A 80 12.75 -7.71 -0.76
C GLY A 80 12.14 -6.30 -0.96
N LEU A 81 10.98 -6.01 -0.37
CA LEU A 81 10.39 -4.67 -0.43
C LEU A 81 11.06 -3.72 0.58
N CYS A 82 11.12 -2.45 0.21
CA CYS A 82 11.41 -1.37 1.15
C CYS A 82 10.16 -1.12 2.00
N VAL A 83 10.25 -1.38 3.31
CA VAL A 83 9.10 -1.25 4.22
C VAL A 83 9.40 -0.29 5.37
N THR A 84 8.67 0.82 5.42
CA THR A 84 8.57 1.70 6.59
C THR A 84 7.22 1.54 7.26
N ALA A 85 7.22 1.45 8.59
CA ALA A 85 6.01 1.42 9.39
C ALA A 85 6.26 2.18 10.69
N SER A 86 5.36 3.08 11.04
CA SER A 86 5.50 3.93 12.24
C SER A 86 4.15 4.25 12.85
N GLU A 87 4.09 4.28 14.18
CA GLU A 87 2.93 4.77 14.91
C GLU A 87 2.81 6.29 14.71
N ILE A 88 1.60 6.75 14.34
CA ILE A 88 1.29 8.17 14.09
C ILE A 88 0.32 8.76 15.11
N ALA A 89 -0.42 7.90 15.80
CA ALA A 89 -1.29 8.20 16.93
C ALA A 89 -1.50 6.89 17.71
N PRO A 90 -1.97 6.92 18.97
CA PRO A 90 -2.14 5.71 19.77
C PRO A 90 -2.93 4.61 19.03
N GLY A 91 -2.27 3.49 18.74
CA GLY A 91 -2.86 2.34 18.05
C GLY A 91 -3.07 2.54 16.53
N ARG A 92 -2.57 3.63 15.96
CA ARG A 92 -2.72 3.99 14.54
C ARG A 92 -1.37 4.10 13.87
N TRP A 93 -1.22 3.40 12.76
CA TRP A 93 0.05 3.20 12.08
C TRP A 93 -0.02 3.66 10.63
N SER A 94 1.08 4.25 10.16
CA SER A 94 1.33 4.41 8.73
C SER A 94 2.25 3.33 8.25
N ILE A 95 2.02 2.87 7.02
CA ILE A 95 2.90 1.94 6.32
C ILE A 95 3.13 2.39 4.89
N ASP A 96 4.37 2.20 4.43
CA ASP A 96 4.77 2.27 3.05
C ASP A 96 5.64 1.04 2.75
N ALA A 97 5.10 0.13 1.92
CA ALA A 97 5.76 -1.10 1.51
C ALA A 97 5.79 -1.18 -0.01
N ARG A 98 6.92 -0.84 -0.65
CA ARG A 98 7.05 -0.77 -2.12
C ARG A 98 8.39 -1.30 -2.63
N ARG A 99 8.45 -1.63 -3.93
CA ARG A 99 9.68 -1.94 -4.68
C ARG A 99 10.30 -0.70 -5.33
#